data_AF-A0A0Q5JG69-F1
#
_entry.id   AF-A0A0Q5JG69-F1
#
_cell.length_a   1.000
_cell.length_b   1.000
_cell.length_c   1.000
_cell.angle_alpha   90.00
_cell.angle_beta   90.00
_cell.angle_gamma   90.00
#
_symmetry.space_group_name_H-M   'P 1'
#
loop_
_entity.id
_entity.type
_entity.pdbx_description
1 polymer ?
#
loop_
_entity_poly.entity_id
_entity_poly.type
_entity_poly.pdbx_seq_one_letter_code
_entity_poly.pdbx_strand_id
1 'polypeptide(L)'
;MRAYAIGPVNRVMPLASAYKTAVLWATLRDIEAGRLTLNTPLATTEANRSIEFYSKGANTVRHLLQAAIKESENMAADILHRTVGTERIASLVAERSPCTQTLVTTKAL
;
A
#
# COMPACT_ATOMS: atom_id res chain seq x y z
N MET A 1 1.43 24.70 18.29
CA MET A 1 1.07 23.30 18.60
C MET A 1 2.28 22.66 19.27
N ARG A 2 2.15 22.15 20.51
CA ARG A 2 3.24 21.39 21.18
C ARG A 2 3.01 19.90 20.92
N ALA A 3 3.95 19.24 20.25
CA ALA A 3 3.94 17.79 20.12
C ALA A 3 4.48 17.17 21.41
N TYR A 4 3.64 16.40 22.10
CA TYR A 4 4.09 15.57 23.22
C TYR A 4 4.50 14.21 22.67
N ALA A 5 5.79 13.91 22.70
CA ALA A 5 6.29 12.59 22.35
C ALA A 5 6.26 11.71 23.60
N ILE A 6 5.44 10.65 23.57
CA ILE A 6 5.34 9.64 24.63
C ILE A 6 6.32 8.46 24.41
N GLY A 7 7.35 8.63 23.59
CA GLY A 7 8.31 7.59 23.23
C GLY A 7 9.47 8.10 22.36
N PRO A 8 10.45 7.24 22.03
CA PRO A 8 11.62 7.63 21.24
C PRO A 8 11.23 8.01 19.81
N VAL A 9 11.40 9.30 19.47
CA VAL A 9 11.01 9.90 18.18
C VAL A 9 11.90 9.50 17.00
N ASN A 10 13.12 9.03 17.26
CA ASN A 10 14.13 8.68 16.23
C ASN A 10 14.41 7.17 16.18
N ARG A 11 13.50 6.33 16.65
CA ARG A 11 13.64 4.87 16.60
C ARG A 11 12.82 4.31 15.43
N VAL A 12 13.41 3.39 14.68
CA VAL A 12 12.70 2.60 13.67
C VAL A 12 11.66 1.72 14.35
N MET A 13 10.42 1.82 13.90
CA MET A 13 9.29 1.03 14.39
C MET A 13 8.63 0.28 13.23
N PRO A 14 8.04 -0.90 13.46
CA PRO A 14 7.31 -1.62 12.41
C PRO A 14 6.10 -0.79 11.96
N LEU A 15 5.96 -0.60 10.64
CA LEU A 15 4.84 0.16 10.07
C LEU A 15 3.51 -0.59 10.16
N ALA A 16 3.54 -1.94 10.13
CA ALA A 16 2.34 -2.76 10.02
C ALA A 16 1.39 -2.20 8.93
N SER A 17 0.06 -2.20 9.15
CA SER A 17 -0.91 -1.67 8.19
C SER A 17 -0.79 -0.17 7.89
N ALA A 18 -0.01 0.61 8.64
CA ALA A 18 0.21 2.01 8.30
C ALA A 18 0.92 2.16 6.93
N TYR A 19 1.66 1.14 6.49
CA TYR A 19 2.30 1.09 5.17
C TYR A 19 1.29 1.26 4.01
N LYS A 20 0.03 0.84 4.21
CA LYS A 20 -1.00 0.89 3.16
C LYS A 20 -1.32 2.32 2.70
N THR A 21 -1.04 3.32 3.54
CA THR A 21 -1.16 4.74 3.16
C THR A 21 -0.13 5.14 2.11
N ALA A 22 1.08 4.58 2.13
CA ALA A 22 2.09 4.77 1.09
C ALA A 22 1.65 4.12 -0.23
N VAL A 23 1.09 2.90 -0.17
CA VAL A 23 0.54 2.20 -1.34
C VAL A 23 -0.61 2.97 -1.96
N LEU A 24 -1.55 3.45 -1.13
CA LEU A 24 -2.66 4.33 -1.56
C LEU A 24 -2.12 5.54 -2.31
N TRP A 25 -1.19 6.28 -1.70
CA TRP A 25 -0.66 7.49 -2.28
C TRP A 25 0.06 7.23 -3.61
N ALA A 26 0.90 6.19 -3.68
CA ALA A 26 1.61 5.83 -4.90
C ALA A 26 0.64 5.39 -6.02
N THR A 27 -0.41 4.64 -5.69
CA THR A 27 -1.45 4.26 -6.66
C THR A 27 -2.17 5.50 -7.22
N LEU A 28 -2.52 6.47 -6.36
CA LEU A 28 -3.18 7.71 -6.80
C LEU A 28 -2.27 8.55 -7.71
N ARG A 29 -0.95 8.56 -7.48
CA ARG A 29 0.03 9.21 -8.36
C ARG A 29 0.11 8.55 -9.75
N ASP A 30 -0.09 7.24 -9.82
CA ASP A 30 -0.14 6.51 -11.09
C ASP A 30 -1.44 6.75 -11.85
N ILE A 31 -2.54 6.93 -11.13
CA ILE A 31 -3.81 7.38 -11.72
C ILE A 31 -3.67 8.80 -12.27
N GLU A 32 -3.10 9.72 -11.48
CA GLU A 32 -2.87 11.12 -11.90
C GLU A 32 -1.97 11.21 -13.15
N ALA A 33 -0.98 10.33 -13.25
CA ALA A 33 -0.09 10.26 -14.40
C ALA A 33 -0.63 9.43 -15.58
N GLY A 34 -1.87 8.92 -15.50
CA GLY A 34 -2.50 8.13 -16.56
C GLY A 34 -1.95 6.72 -16.76
N ARG A 35 -1.12 6.20 -15.84
CA ARG A 35 -0.60 4.82 -15.88
C ARG A 35 -1.62 3.79 -15.41
N LEU A 36 -2.54 4.21 -14.54
CA LEU A 36 -3.64 3.40 -14.03
C LEU A 36 -4.95 4.19 -14.11
N THR A 37 -6.07 3.49 -14.03
CA THR A 37 -7.38 4.13 -13.83
C THR A 37 -8.08 3.49 -12.65
N LEU A 38 -9.02 4.21 -12.03
CA LEU A 38 -9.83 3.67 -10.95
C LEU A 38 -10.66 2.44 -11.38
N ASN A 39 -10.92 2.29 -12.67
CA ASN A 39 -11.72 1.20 -13.23
C ASN A 39 -10.86 0.06 -13.79
N THR A 40 -9.52 0.18 -13.77
CA THR A 40 -8.63 -0.88 -14.23
C THR A 40 -8.89 -2.14 -13.40
N PRO A 41 -9.28 -3.27 -14.03
CA PRO A 41 -9.47 -4.53 -13.31
C PRO A 41 -8.10 -5.18 -13.04
N LEU A 42 -7.89 -5.60 -11.79
CA LEU A 42 -6.72 -6.34 -11.36
C LEU A 42 -7.14 -7.72 -10.84
N ALA A 43 -6.39 -8.74 -11.21
CA ALA A 43 -6.70 -10.13 -10.87
C ALA A 43 -6.29 -10.46 -9.43
N THR A 44 -7.26 -10.85 -8.61
CA THR A 44 -7.07 -11.37 -7.26
C THR A 44 -7.38 -12.87 -7.25
N THR A 45 -6.32 -13.67 -7.26
CA THR A 45 -6.36 -15.12 -7.44
C THR A 45 -5.79 -15.84 -6.21
N GLU A 46 -5.98 -17.15 -6.09
CA GLU A 46 -5.33 -17.89 -5.01
C GLU A 46 -3.81 -17.91 -5.13
N ALA A 47 -3.28 -17.86 -6.36
CA ALA A 47 -1.84 -17.85 -6.62
C ALA A 47 -1.12 -16.59 -6.11
N ASN A 48 -1.85 -15.51 -5.82
CA ASN A 48 -1.27 -14.24 -5.36
C ASN A 48 -1.86 -13.77 -4.02
N ARG A 49 -2.38 -14.71 -3.22
CA ARG A 49 -3.06 -14.46 -1.95
C ARG A 49 -2.11 -14.05 -0.81
N SER A 50 -2.64 -13.23 0.10
CA SER A 50 -2.10 -13.03 1.46
C SER A 50 -2.64 -14.11 2.41
N ILE A 51 -2.27 -14.05 3.69
CA ILE A 51 -2.57 -15.03 4.75
C ILE A 51 -4.03 -15.05 5.25
N GLU A 52 -4.95 -14.28 4.67
CA GLU A 52 -6.33 -14.10 5.16
C GLU A 52 -7.41 -14.25 4.08
N PHE A 53 -8.68 -14.05 4.46
CA PHE A 53 -9.79 -13.85 3.53
C PHE A 53 -9.56 -12.60 2.65
N TYR A 54 -10.02 -12.64 1.41
CA TYR A 54 -9.83 -11.55 0.46
C TYR A 54 -10.89 -11.52 -0.64
N SER A 55 -10.98 -10.36 -1.31
CA SER A 55 -11.84 -10.13 -2.46
C SER A 55 -11.31 -10.92 -3.68
N LYS A 56 -11.88 -12.07 -4.02
CA LYS A 56 -11.49 -12.90 -5.18
C LYS A 56 -12.02 -12.34 -6.51
N GLY A 57 -11.35 -12.66 -7.63
CA GLY A 57 -11.82 -12.38 -8.99
C GLY A 57 -11.14 -11.18 -9.66
N ALA A 58 -11.88 -10.45 -10.48
CA ALA A 58 -11.40 -9.22 -11.12
C ALA A 58 -11.93 -8.02 -10.33
N ASN A 59 -11.04 -7.35 -9.59
CA ASN A 59 -11.40 -6.23 -8.74
C ASN A 59 -10.84 -4.93 -9.32
N THR A 60 -11.65 -3.87 -9.31
CA THR A 60 -11.18 -2.56 -9.79
C THR A 60 -10.14 -1.97 -8.84
N VAL A 61 -9.23 -1.14 -9.36
CA VAL A 61 -8.31 -0.35 -8.52
C VAL A 61 -9.06 0.41 -7.43
N ARG A 62 -10.24 0.98 -7.74
CA ARG A 62 -11.11 1.63 -6.74
C ARG A 62 -11.48 0.69 -5.59
N HIS A 63 -12.00 -0.50 -5.92
CA HIS A 63 -12.38 -1.50 -4.93
C HIS A 63 -11.20 -1.88 -4.04
N LEU A 64 -10.05 -2.15 -4.65
CA LEU A 64 -8.84 -2.56 -3.93
C LEU A 64 -8.32 -1.44 -3.02
N LEU A 65 -8.36 -0.17 -3.45
CA LEU A 65 -7.98 0.95 -2.59
C LEU A 65 -8.92 1.09 -1.39
N GLN A 66 -10.23 0.91 -1.60
CA GLN A 66 -11.21 0.95 -0.52
C GLN A 66 -11.01 -0.21 0.46
N ALA A 67 -10.84 -1.44 -0.03
CA ALA A 67 -10.61 -2.62 0.79
C ALA A 67 -9.31 -2.50 1.61
N ALA A 68 -8.22 -2.05 0.98
CA ALA A 68 -6.92 -1.88 1.65
C ALA A 68 -6.98 -0.86 2.80
N ILE A 69 -7.78 0.21 2.67
CA ILE A 69 -7.81 1.29 3.67
C ILE A 69 -8.92 1.10 4.70
N LYS A 70 -10.12 0.69 4.26
CA LYS A 70 -11.29 0.54 5.14
C LYS A 70 -11.23 -0.76 5.95
N GLU A 71 -10.95 -1.88 5.28
CA GLU A 71 -10.94 -3.20 5.90
C GLU A 71 -9.51 -3.62 6.32
N SER A 72 -8.50 -2.82 5.95
CA SER A 72 -7.10 -3.20 6.09
C SER A 72 -6.76 -4.49 5.35
N GLU A 73 -7.45 -4.81 4.25
CA GLU A 73 -7.23 -6.05 3.50
C GLU A 73 -5.79 -6.09 2.95
N ASN A 74 -4.98 -7.06 3.39
CA ASN A 74 -3.56 -7.15 3.00
C ASN A 74 -3.43 -7.51 1.53
N MET A 75 -4.26 -8.43 1.03
CA MET A 75 -4.18 -8.82 -0.38
C MET A 75 -4.47 -7.66 -1.33
N ALA A 76 -5.43 -6.80 -0.98
CA ALA A 76 -5.72 -5.61 -1.77
C ALA A 76 -4.49 -4.67 -1.83
N ALA A 77 -3.84 -4.44 -0.69
CA ALA A 77 -2.62 -3.64 -0.63
C ALA A 77 -1.46 -4.29 -1.40
N ASP A 78 -1.29 -5.61 -1.31
CA ASP A 78 -0.23 -6.35 -1.99
C ASP A 78 -0.37 -6.32 -3.52
N ILE A 79 -1.60 -6.44 -4.03
CA ILE A 79 -1.89 -6.33 -5.47
C ILE A 79 -1.58 -4.93 -5.97
N LEU A 80 -2.01 -3.90 -5.24
CA LEU A 80 -1.71 -2.51 -5.57
C LEU A 80 -0.20 -2.23 -5.50
N HIS A 81 0.48 -2.73 -4.47
CA HIS A 81 1.93 -2.62 -4.32
C HIS A 81 2.65 -3.20 -5.53
N ARG A 82 2.31 -4.44 -5.93
CA ARG A 82 2.90 -5.10 -7.10
C ARG A 82 2.60 -4.34 -8.40
N THR A 83 1.40 -3.79 -8.52
CA THR A 83 0.97 -3.06 -9.72
C THR A 83 1.75 -1.75 -9.88
N VAL A 84 1.95 -1.01 -8.80
CA VAL A 84 2.71 0.26 -8.81
C VAL A 84 4.23 0.01 -8.88
N GLY A 85 4.70 -1.05 -8.24
CA GLY A 85 6.11 -1.43 -8.17
C GLY A 85 6.82 -0.94 -6.91
N THR A 86 7.62 -1.81 -6.31
CA THR A 86 8.35 -1.58 -5.06
C THR A 86 9.23 -0.33 -5.09
N GLU A 87 10.09 -0.20 -6.10
CA GLU A 87 11.07 0.89 -6.18
C GLU A 87 10.37 2.25 -6.29
N ARG A 88 9.25 2.28 -7.01
CA ARG A 88 8.44 3.47 -7.18
C ARG A 88 7.81 3.92 -5.86
N ILE A 89 7.26 2.98 -5.09
CA ILE A 89 6.72 3.26 -3.75
C ILE A 89 7.84 3.76 -2.83
N ALA A 90 8.99 3.10 -2.83
CA ALA A 90 10.15 3.50 -2.02
C ALA A 90 10.63 4.91 -2.37
N SER A 91 10.75 5.25 -3.66
CA SER A 91 11.14 6.58 -4.14
C SER A 91 10.17 7.65 -3.65
N LEU A 92 8.86 7.41 -3.85
CA LEU A 92 7.83 8.35 -3.42
C LEU A 92 7.88 8.56 -1.90
N VAL A 93 7.99 7.48 -1.11
CA VAL A 93 8.12 7.60 0.35
C VAL A 93 9.35 8.42 0.73
N ALA A 94 10.50 8.17 0.11
CA ALA A 94 11.74 8.89 0.38
C ALA A 94 11.65 10.39 0.07
N GLU A 95 10.90 10.79 -0.98
CA GLU A 95 10.64 12.21 -1.31
C GLU A 95 9.89 12.95 -0.20
N ARG A 96 9.09 12.25 0.61
CA ARG A 96 8.25 12.84 1.67
C ARG A 96 8.78 12.61 3.08
N SER A 97 9.46 11.50 3.28
CA SER A 97 10.01 11.07 4.56
C SER A 97 11.35 10.36 4.32
N PRO A 98 12.48 11.09 4.37
CA PRO A 98 13.80 10.50 4.17
C PRO A 98 14.16 9.47 5.26
N CYS A 99 13.41 9.42 6.37
CA CYS A 99 13.61 8.50 7.48
C CYS A 99 12.69 7.27 7.43
N THR A 100 11.84 7.14 6.40
CA THR A 100 10.93 5.99 6.23
C THR A 100 11.33 5.19 5.01
N GLN A 101 11.39 3.87 5.14
CA GLN A 101 11.72 2.96 4.05
C GLN A 101 10.63 1.89 3.91
N THR A 102 10.24 1.60 2.68
CA THR A 102 9.26 0.57 2.33
C THR A 102 9.78 -0.22 1.11
N LEU A 103 10.28 -1.42 1.33
CA LEU A 103 10.86 -2.26 0.26
C LEU A 103 10.06 -3.54 -0.01
N VAL A 104 9.22 -3.95 0.93
CA VAL A 104 8.41 -5.18 0.81
C VAL A 104 7.01 -4.90 1.32
N THR A 105 6.06 -5.74 0.90
CA THR A 105 4.76 -5.75 1.59
C THR A 105 4.98 -6.23 3.02
N THR A 106 4.15 -5.77 3.96
CA THR A 106 4.38 -6.08 5.38
C THR A 106 3.84 -7.45 5.80
N LYS A 107 3.24 -8.22 4.86
CA LYS A 107 2.49 -9.46 5.13
C LYS A 107 2.55 -10.55 4.04
N ALA A 108 3.30 -10.39 2.95
CA ALA A 108 3.48 -11.50 2.01
C ALA A 108 4.34 -12.61 2.64
N LEU A 109 3.89 -13.86 2.49
CA LEU A 109 4.72 -15.05 2.69
C LEU A 109 5.62 -15.26 1.47
#